data_AF-A0A966BWC8-F1
#
_entry.id   AF-A0A966BWC8-F1
#
_cell.length_a   1.000
_cell.length_b   1.000
_cell.length_c   1.000
_cell.angle_alpha   90.00
_cell.angle_beta   90.00
_cell.angle_gamma   90.00
#
_symmetry.space_group_name_H-M   'P 1'
#
loop_
_entity.id
_entity.type
_entity.pdbx_description
1 polymer ?
#
loop_
_entity_poly.entity_id
_entity_poly.type
_entity_poly.pdbx_seq_one_letter_code
_entity_poly.pdbx_strand_id
1 'polypeptide(L)'
;ELYYSQLREDIQTMDWLVADLAALTAGLNPETWNQFRNGLEEQIGSEKDRPRLEWAAKFIRDQSAPLLTGIADYRNELEQSSRQSGHRLWISSIALALATLALALVTGWLLHARVFRRIDQTARAVRRMSDGRFEPSTRRIIDDELGQLESDVAQLARRTEQLVEVLDALNGAKTLQEAIDRLPMRLKRRFMIEWLGLVEIKDGRMRLRLGRPGFEG
;
A
#
# COMPACT_ATOMS: atom_id res chain seq x y z
N GLU A 1 -13.40 72.24 36.59
CA GLU A 1 -12.80 71.75 35.32
C GLU A 1 -11.45 71.05 35.49
N LEU A 2 -10.55 71.53 36.36
CA LEU A 2 -9.25 70.88 36.65
C LEU A 2 -9.32 69.41 37.11
N TYR A 3 -10.39 68.99 37.80
CA TYR A 3 -10.57 67.60 38.24
C TYR A 3 -10.97 66.66 37.09
N TYR A 4 -11.66 67.17 36.07
CA TYR A 4 -12.08 66.39 34.89
C TYR A 4 -10.96 66.25 33.85
N SER A 5 -10.01 67.19 33.79
CA SER A 5 -8.83 67.05 32.92
C SER A 5 -7.86 66.01 33.46
N GLN A 6 -7.64 65.97 34.79
CA GLN A 6 -6.77 64.99 35.44
C GLN A 6 -7.30 63.55 35.25
N LEU A 7 -8.61 63.36 35.45
CA LEU A 7 -9.27 62.06 35.27
C LEU A 7 -9.24 61.58 33.81
N ARG A 8 -9.24 62.50 32.84
CA ARG A 8 -9.15 62.18 31.41
C ARG A 8 -7.76 61.72 31.00
N GLU A 9 -6.73 62.33 31.59
CA GLU A 9 -5.33 61.96 31.39
C GLU A 9 -5.00 60.61 32.07
N ASP A 10 -5.59 60.35 33.23
CA ASP A 10 -5.54 59.04 33.91
C ASP A 10 -6.30 57.94 33.14
N ILE A 11 -7.41 58.26 32.47
CA ILE A 11 -8.15 57.29 31.64
C ILE A 11 -7.39 56.99 30.33
N GLN A 12 -6.74 57.97 29.69
CA GLN A 12 -5.89 57.72 28.52
C GLN A 12 -4.64 56.91 28.86
N THR A 13 -4.11 57.06 30.07
CA THR A 13 -3.07 56.16 30.60
C THR A 13 -3.63 54.82 31.10
N MET A 14 -4.92 54.53 31.01
CA MET A 14 -5.45 53.16 31.17
C MET A 14 -5.67 52.43 29.84
N ASP A 15 -5.65 53.12 28.70
CA ASP A 15 -5.92 52.52 27.39
C ASP A 15 -4.79 51.55 26.95
N TRP A 16 -3.53 51.85 27.31
CA TRP A 16 -2.40 50.92 27.13
C TRP A 16 -2.49 49.72 28.07
N LEU A 17 -3.02 49.90 29.29
CA LEU A 17 -3.27 48.81 30.26
C LEU A 17 -4.34 47.85 29.75
N VAL A 18 -5.39 48.33 29.07
CA VAL A 18 -6.47 47.50 28.52
C VAL A 18 -5.99 46.70 27.30
N ALA A 19 -5.19 47.31 26.42
CA ALA A 19 -4.59 46.61 25.29
C ALA A 19 -3.59 45.52 25.74
N ASP A 20 -2.78 45.80 26.77
CA ASP A 20 -1.90 44.81 27.38
C ASP A 20 -2.71 43.71 28.08
N LEU A 21 -3.77 44.03 28.83
CA LEU A 21 -4.66 43.06 29.49
C LEU A 21 -5.32 42.08 28.51
N ALA A 22 -5.70 42.53 27.31
CA ALA A 22 -6.23 41.64 26.26
C ALA A 22 -5.17 40.67 25.71
N ALA A 23 -3.90 41.10 25.59
CA ALA A 23 -2.79 40.22 25.20
C ALA A 23 -2.34 39.29 26.36
N LEU A 24 -2.49 39.74 27.60
CA LEU A 24 -2.16 39.01 28.83
C LEU A 24 -3.17 37.88 29.11
N THR A 25 -4.46 38.10 28.85
CA THR A 25 -5.50 37.06 29.02
C THR A 25 -5.36 35.87 28.08
N ALA A 26 -4.76 36.04 26.90
CA ALA A 26 -4.45 34.95 25.98
C ALA A 26 -3.29 34.04 26.44
N GLY A 27 -2.49 34.49 27.42
CA GLY A 27 -1.32 33.77 27.93
C GLY A 27 -1.40 33.43 29.42
N LEU A 28 -2.58 33.51 30.04
CA LEU A 28 -2.75 33.23 31.46
C LEU A 28 -3.23 31.80 31.72
N ASN A 29 -2.68 31.20 32.76
CA ASN A 29 -3.29 30.04 33.40
C ASN A 29 -4.73 30.43 33.84
N PRO A 30 -5.77 29.64 33.47
CA PRO A 30 -7.15 29.91 33.86
C PRO A 30 -7.36 30.15 35.35
N GLU A 31 -6.57 29.48 36.19
CA GLU A 31 -6.67 29.59 37.64
C GLU A 31 -6.14 30.95 38.15
N THR A 32 -5.00 31.39 37.64
CA THR A 32 -4.40 32.71 37.96
C THR A 32 -5.30 33.85 37.49
N TRP A 33 -5.90 33.73 36.30
CA TRP A 33 -6.87 34.71 35.80
C TRP A 33 -8.12 34.78 36.67
N ASN A 34 -8.68 33.64 37.04
CA ASN A 34 -9.87 33.59 37.89
C ASN A 34 -9.61 34.19 39.28
N GLN A 35 -8.45 33.92 39.88
CA GLN A 35 -8.06 34.52 41.16
C GLN A 35 -7.93 36.04 41.06
N PHE A 36 -7.26 36.55 40.03
CA PHE A 36 -7.16 37.99 39.80
C PHE A 36 -8.54 38.62 39.55
N ARG A 37 -9.37 38.01 38.70
CA ARG A 37 -10.72 38.50 38.38
C ARG A 37 -11.59 38.57 39.62
N ASN A 38 -11.61 37.51 40.43
CA ASN A 38 -12.41 37.45 41.65
C ASN A 38 -11.94 38.49 42.67
N GLY A 39 -10.62 38.66 42.82
CA GLY A 39 -10.07 39.72 43.67
C GLY A 39 -10.41 41.11 43.15
N LEU A 40 -10.39 41.34 41.84
CA LEU A 40 -10.79 42.61 41.23
C LEU A 40 -12.28 42.90 41.44
N GLU A 41 -13.15 41.91 41.24
CA GLU A 41 -14.59 42.01 41.49
C GLU A 41 -14.89 42.34 42.96
N GLU A 42 -14.15 41.73 43.89
CA GLU A 42 -14.26 42.03 45.32
C GLU A 42 -13.89 43.48 45.65
N GLN A 43 -12.82 44.00 45.01
CA GLN A 43 -12.38 45.39 45.24
C GLN A 43 -13.28 46.44 44.61
N ILE A 44 -13.93 46.13 43.46
CA ILE A 44 -14.92 47.02 42.83
C ILE A 44 -16.19 47.12 43.70
N GLY A 45 -16.57 46.02 44.36
CA GLY A 45 -17.76 45.92 45.19
C GLY A 45 -19.04 45.70 44.38
N SER A 46 -20.12 45.28 45.07
CA SER A 46 -21.40 44.91 44.45
C SER A 46 -22.35 46.09 44.19
N GLU A 47 -22.03 47.28 44.69
CA GLU A 47 -22.84 48.50 44.47
C GLU A 47 -22.56 49.12 43.10
N LYS A 48 -23.45 48.84 42.13
CA LYS A 48 -23.35 49.38 40.76
C LYS A 48 -23.32 50.90 40.69
N ASP A 49 -23.94 51.58 41.64
CA ASP A 49 -24.13 53.03 41.61
C ASP A 49 -22.95 53.80 42.22
N ARG A 50 -22.06 53.11 42.95
CA ARG A 50 -20.85 53.68 43.59
C ARG A 50 -19.69 52.67 43.60
N PRO A 51 -19.15 52.29 42.42
CA PRO A 51 -18.01 51.38 42.36
C PRO A 51 -16.77 51.99 43.03
N ARG A 52 -16.02 51.17 43.77
CA ARG A 52 -14.79 51.61 44.47
C ARG A 52 -13.59 51.58 43.53
N LEU A 53 -13.59 52.46 42.53
CA LEU A 53 -12.59 52.47 41.46
C LEU A 53 -11.14 52.67 41.96
N GLU A 54 -10.94 53.45 43.02
CA GLU A 54 -9.62 53.67 43.61
C GLU A 54 -9.02 52.39 44.22
N TRP A 55 -9.87 51.52 44.78
CA TRP A 55 -9.46 50.25 45.36
C TRP A 55 -9.13 49.24 44.27
N ALA A 56 -9.94 49.21 43.20
CA ALA A 56 -9.66 48.40 42.01
C ALA A 56 -8.35 48.82 41.34
N ALA A 57 -8.09 50.13 41.16
CA ALA A 57 -6.84 50.62 40.59
C ALA A 57 -5.62 50.25 41.44
N LYS A 58 -5.73 50.36 42.76
CA LYS A 58 -4.67 49.93 43.69
C LYS A 58 -4.43 48.43 43.60
N PHE A 59 -5.50 47.62 43.53
CA PHE A 59 -5.39 46.18 43.38
C PHE A 59 -4.72 45.77 42.06
N ILE A 60 -5.10 46.40 40.94
CA ILE A 60 -4.45 46.15 39.64
C ILE A 60 -2.96 46.45 39.74
N ARG A 61 -2.58 47.61 40.30
CA ARG A 61 -1.18 47.98 40.47
C ARG A 61 -0.41 46.96 41.33
N ASP A 62 -0.98 46.59 42.47
CA ASP A 62 -0.32 45.70 43.45
C ASP A 62 -0.24 44.24 42.93
N GLN A 63 -1.17 43.81 42.08
CA GLN A 63 -1.20 42.47 41.47
C GLN A 63 -0.59 42.38 40.06
N SER A 64 -0.22 43.52 39.45
CA SER A 64 0.34 43.57 38.09
C SER A 64 1.62 42.74 37.93
N ALA A 65 2.56 42.84 38.87
CA ALA A 65 3.84 42.14 38.80
C ALA A 65 3.69 40.60 38.92
N PRO A 66 2.94 40.05 39.90
CA PRO A 66 2.63 38.62 39.94
C PRO A 66 1.95 38.09 38.68
N LEU A 67 1.00 38.86 38.12
CA LEU A 67 0.32 38.54 36.86
C LEU A 67 1.30 38.42 35.70
N LEU A 68 2.17 39.42 35.52
CA LEU A 68 3.16 39.45 34.45
C LEU A 68 4.14 38.28 34.55
N THR A 69 4.57 37.92 35.77
CA THR A 69 5.42 36.74 36.01
C THR A 69 4.69 35.45 35.66
N GLY A 70 3.44 35.27 36.10
CA GLY A 70 2.66 34.07 35.78
C GLY A 70 2.43 33.87 34.28
N ILE A 71 2.37 34.96 33.51
CA ILE A 71 2.24 34.93 32.05
C ILE A 71 3.54 34.53 31.37
N ALA A 72 4.67 35.05 31.87
CA ALA A 72 5.98 34.64 31.38
C ALA A 72 6.22 33.15 31.63
N ASP A 73 5.87 32.65 32.82
CA ASP A 73 6.01 31.25 33.20
C ASP A 73 5.13 30.33 32.33
N TYR A 74 3.85 30.69 32.16
CA TYR A 74 2.94 29.92 31.31
C TYR A 74 3.40 29.88 29.85
N ARG A 75 3.90 31.00 29.30
CA ARG A 75 4.48 31.03 27.95
C ARG A 75 5.68 30.09 27.83
N ASN A 76 6.57 30.07 28.81
CA ASN A 76 7.73 29.18 28.83
C ASN A 76 7.32 27.71 28.87
N GLU A 77 6.33 27.35 29.70
CA GLU A 77 5.77 26.00 29.74
C GLU A 77 5.13 25.59 28.42
N LEU A 78 4.36 26.49 27.79
CA LEU A 78 3.72 26.25 26.50
C LEU A 78 4.75 26.02 25.39
N GLU A 79 5.81 26.84 25.35
CA GLU A 79 6.92 26.66 24.43
C GLU A 79 7.64 25.33 24.65
N GLN A 80 7.90 24.97 25.90
CA GLN A 80 8.59 23.73 26.24
C GLN A 80 7.75 22.50 25.87
N SER A 81 6.44 22.53 26.16
CA SER A 81 5.48 21.49 25.78
C SER A 81 5.35 21.36 24.25
N SER A 82 5.31 22.49 23.53
CA SER A 82 5.29 22.52 22.07
C SER A 82 6.55 21.90 21.46
N ARG A 83 7.74 22.24 21.99
CA ARG A 83 9.02 21.64 21.55
C ARG A 83 9.07 20.13 21.81
N GLN A 84 8.61 19.66 22.97
CA GLN A 84 8.56 18.23 23.28
C GLN A 84 7.56 17.47 22.41
N SER A 85 6.39 18.06 22.16
CA SER A 85 5.35 17.48 21.30
C SER A 85 5.81 17.39 19.84
N GLY A 86 6.46 18.44 19.34
CA GLY A 86 7.07 18.45 18.01
C GLY A 86 8.11 17.35 17.83
N HIS A 87 8.94 17.10 18.84
CA HIS A 87 9.96 16.04 18.79
C HIS A 87 9.33 14.64 18.76
N ARG A 88 8.29 14.40 19.57
CA ARG A 88 7.55 13.12 19.54
C ARG A 88 6.84 12.87 18.21
N LEU A 89 6.23 13.90 17.63
CA LEU A 89 5.60 13.83 16.31
C LEU A 89 6.60 13.56 15.20
N TRP A 90 7.81 14.13 15.29
CA TRP A 90 8.90 13.86 14.35
C TRP A 90 9.39 12.41 14.43
N ILE A 91 9.59 11.89 15.65
CA ILE A 91 10.03 10.51 15.83
C ILE A 91 8.97 9.52 15.34
N SER A 92 7.69 9.77 15.65
CA SER A 92 6.60 8.89 15.21
C SER A 92 6.40 8.93 13.68
N SER A 93 6.55 10.09 13.05
CA SER A 93 6.46 10.21 11.59
C SER A 93 7.63 9.54 10.89
N ILE A 94 8.86 9.65 11.40
CA ILE A 94 10.02 8.90 10.87
C ILE A 94 9.78 7.38 11.02
N ALA A 95 9.32 6.93 12.18
CA ALA A 95 9.04 5.51 12.41
C ALA A 95 7.97 4.98 11.44
N LEU A 96 6.91 5.77 11.20
CA LEU A 96 5.85 5.43 10.25
C LEU A 96 6.38 5.39 8.81
N ALA A 97 7.22 6.34 8.41
CA ALA A 97 7.84 6.36 7.09
C ALA A 97 8.72 5.13 6.86
N LEU A 98 9.54 4.75 7.85
CA LEU A 98 10.37 3.55 7.79
C LEU A 98 9.53 2.27 7.73
N ALA A 99 8.47 2.17 8.53
CA ALA A 99 7.56 1.02 8.49
C ALA A 99 6.89 0.89 7.13
N THR A 100 6.45 2.01 6.55
CA THR A 100 5.82 2.05 5.22
C THR A 100 6.81 1.62 4.14
N LEU A 101 8.06 2.11 4.19
CA LEU A 101 9.12 1.73 3.28
C LEU A 101 9.44 0.23 3.37
N ALA A 102 9.56 -0.30 4.59
CA ALA A 102 9.81 -1.72 4.81
C ALA A 102 8.67 -2.58 4.24
N LEU A 103 7.42 -2.19 4.47
CA LEU A 103 6.26 -2.90 3.93
C LEU A 103 6.23 -2.88 2.39
N ALA A 104 6.57 -1.74 1.77
CA ALA A 104 6.66 -1.62 0.33
C ALA A 104 7.76 -2.54 -0.24
N LEU A 105 8.93 -2.60 0.40
CA LEU A 105 10.04 -3.46 -0.02
C LEU A 105 9.69 -4.95 0.10
N VAL A 106 9.10 -5.36 1.22
CA VAL A 106 8.69 -6.77 1.43
C VAL A 106 7.62 -7.18 0.42
N THR A 107 6.61 -6.34 0.21
CA THR A 107 5.55 -6.59 -0.77
C THR A 107 6.11 -6.65 -2.19
N GLY A 108 6.98 -5.69 -2.56
CA GLY A 108 7.63 -5.67 -3.86
C GLY A 108 8.50 -6.91 -4.10
N TRP A 109 9.26 -7.33 -3.09
CA TRP A 109 10.07 -8.55 -3.17
C TRP A 109 9.20 -9.80 -3.32
N LEU A 110 8.12 -9.93 -2.56
CA LEU A 110 7.18 -11.05 -2.67
C LEU A 110 6.51 -11.10 -4.05
N LEU A 111 6.05 -9.96 -4.57
CA LEU A 111 5.47 -9.87 -5.91
C LEU A 111 6.49 -10.26 -6.99
N HIS A 112 7.73 -9.76 -6.89
CA HIS A 112 8.79 -10.14 -7.82
C HIS A 112 9.09 -11.64 -7.77
N ALA A 113 9.26 -12.19 -6.56
CA ALA A 113 9.65 -13.57 -6.37
C ALA A 113 8.56 -14.57 -6.75
N ARG A 114 7.28 -14.27 -6.47
CA ARG A 114 6.17 -15.18 -6.73
C ARG A 114 5.49 -14.97 -8.08
N VAL A 115 5.34 -13.73 -8.52
CA VAL A 115 4.55 -13.41 -9.72
C VAL A 115 5.46 -13.20 -10.92
N PHE A 116 6.28 -12.15 -10.92
CA PHE A 116 7.07 -11.77 -12.10
C PHE A 116 8.05 -12.86 -12.53
N ARG A 117 8.74 -13.49 -11.57
CA ARG A 117 9.66 -14.60 -11.88
C ARG A 117 8.96 -15.78 -12.56
N ARG A 118 7.71 -16.09 -12.18
CA ARG A 118 6.94 -17.19 -12.79
C ARG A 118 6.43 -16.82 -14.16
N ILE A 119 5.87 -15.61 -14.31
CA ILE A 119 5.45 -15.09 -15.62
C ILE A 119 6.60 -15.17 -16.63
N ASP A 120 7.80 -14.76 -16.23
CA ASP A 120 8.97 -14.80 -17.11
C ASP A 120 9.44 -16.25 -17.40
N GLN A 121 9.25 -17.19 -16.47
CA GLN A 121 9.49 -18.62 -16.74
C GLN A 121 8.49 -19.18 -17.76
N THR A 122 7.21 -18.87 -17.61
CA THR A 122 6.15 -19.27 -18.55
C THR A 122 6.38 -18.65 -19.92
N ALA A 123 6.72 -17.36 -19.98
CA ALA A 123 7.06 -16.68 -21.23
C ALA A 123 8.25 -17.33 -21.94
N ARG A 124 9.30 -17.71 -21.18
CA ARG A 124 10.44 -18.45 -21.71
C ARG A 124 10.07 -19.86 -22.18
N ALA A 125 9.15 -20.54 -21.50
CA ALA A 125 8.66 -21.84 -21.95
C ALA A 125 7.91 -21.72 -23.28
N VAL A 126 7.03 -20.73 -23.42
CA VAL A 126 6.30 -20.46 -24.68
C VAL A 126 7.25 -20.13 -25.82
N ARG A 127 8.28 -19.29 -25.59
CA ARG A 127 9.31 -19.00 -26.60
C ARG A 127 10.09 -20.24 -27.02
N ARG A 128 10.40 -21.15 -26.10
CA ARG A 128 11.06 -22.42 -26.46
C ARG A 128 10.15 -23.31 -27.31
N MET A 129 8.84 -23.34 -27.04
CA MET A 129 7.89 -24.08 -27.86
C MET A 129 7.78 -23.51 -29.28
N SER A 130 7.83 -22.18 -29.45
CA SER A 130 7.88 -21.59 -30.80
C SER A 130 9.15 -21.95 -31.57
N ASP A 131 10.25 -22.25 -30.86
CA ASP A 131 11.49 -22.74 -31.46
C ASP A 131 11.48 -24.26 -31.71
N GLY A 132 10.36 -24.95 -31.48
CA GLY A 132 10.25 -26.41 -31.65
C GLY A 132 10.81 -27.24 -30.48
N ARG A 133 11.09 -26.63 -29.32
CA ARG A 133 11.55 -27.31 -28.11
C ARG A 133 10.39 -27.45 -27.10
N PHE A 134 9.87 -28.66 -26.95
CA PHE A 134 8.64 -28.95 -26.18
C PHE A 134 8.86 -29.53 -24.77
N GLU A 135 10.03 -29.31 -24.17
CA GLU A 135 10.35 -29.83 -22.84
C GLU A 135 9.33 -29.34 -21.78
N PRO A 136 8.64 -30.25 -21.07
CA PRO A 136 7.71 -29.86 -20.03
C PRO A 136 8.47 -29.26 -18.84
N SER A 137 8.02 -28.10 -18.35
CA SER A 137 8.59 -27.53 -17.12
C SER A 137 8.20 -28.42 -15.94
N THR A 138 9.18 -29.13 -15.37
CA THR A 138 9.01 -29.95 -14.17
C THR A 138 8.90 -29.05 -12.93
N ARG A 139 7.74 -28.43 -12.71
CA ARG A 139 7.48 -27.72 -11.45
C ARG A 139 6.14 -28.09 -10.84
N ARG A 140 6.15 -28.05 -9.50
CA ARG A 140 5.08 -28.49 -8.60
C ARG A 140 3.76 -27.85 -9.00
N ILE A 141 2.69 -28.64 -8.86
CA ILE A 141 1.32 -28.15 -8.86
C ILE A 141 1.19 -27.20 -7.67
N ILE A 142 0.97 -25.93 -7.97
CA ILE A 142 0.66 -24.90 -6.98
C ILE A 142 -0.78 -24.49 -7.31
N ASP A 143 -1.65 -24.54 -6.30
CA ASP A 143 -3.07 -24.19 -6.44
C ASP A 143 -3.25 -22.66 -6.45
N ASP A 144 -2.66 -22.00 -7.45
CA ASP A 144 -2.87 -20.59 -7.79
C ASP A 144 -3.08 -20.42 -9.31
N GLU A 145 -3.56 -19.25 -9.74
CA GLU A 145 -3.89 -18.98 -11.15
C GLU A 145 -2.67 -19.10 -12.07
N LEU A 146 -1.47 -18.78 -11.55
CA LEU A 146 -0.20 -18.95 -12.27
C LEU A 146 0.16 -20.42 -12.44
N GLY A 147 -0.10 -21.26 -11.42
CA GLY A 147 0.08 -22.70 -11.49
C GLY A 147 -0.89 -23.35 -12.48
N GLN A 148 -2.14 -22.87 -12.55
CA GLN A 148 -3.09 -23.30 -13.57
C GLN A 148 -2.61 -22.95 -14.98
N LEU A 149 -2.13 -21.71 -15.19
CA LEU A 149 -1.56 -21.29 -16.47
C LEU A 149 -0.33 -22.14 -16.87
N GLU A 150 0.59 -22.41 -15.92
CA GLU A 150 1.74 -23.28 -16.16
C GLU A 150 1.32 -24.70 -16.57
N SER A 151 0.29 -25.25 -15.92
CA SER A 151 -0.27 -26.56 -16.24
C SER A 151 -0.88 -26.60 -17.64
N ASP A 152 -1.66 -25.58 -18.01
CA ASP A 152 -2.30 -25.48 -19.33
C ASP A 152 -1.26 -25.36 -20.44
N VAL A 153 -0.24 -24.52 -20.24
CA VAL A 153 0.89 -24.37 -21.16
C VAL A 153 1.65 -25.68 -21.32
N ALA A 154 1.92 -26.40 -20.21
CA ALA A 154 2.56 -27.71 -20.27
C ALA A 154 1.70 -28.76 -20.98
N GLN A 155 0.36 -28.71 -20.83
CA GLN A 155 -0.54 -29.60 -21.55
C GLN A 155 -0.53 -29.32 -23.05
N LEU A 156 -0.53 -28.04 -23.45
CA LEU A 156 -0.44 -27.63 -24.84
C LEU A 156 0.90 -28.06 -25.47
N ALA A 157 2.01 -27.91 -24.75
CA ALA A 157 3.34 -28.35 -25.18
C ALA A 157 3.33 -29.84 -25.54
N ARG A 158 2.82 -30.68 -24.62
CA ARG A 158 2.72 -32.14 -24.81
C ARG A 158 1.85 -32.51 -26.01
N ARG A 159 0.74 -31.79 -26.24
CA ARG A 159 -0.14 -32.03 -27.40
C ARG A 159 0.54 -31.62 -28.70
N THR A 160 1.29 -30.53 -28.68
CA THR A 160 2.01 -30.04 -29.87
C THR A 160 3.16 -30.96 -30.23
N GLU A 161 3.94 -31.41 -29.24
CA GLU A 161 4.99 -32.41 -29.40
C GLU A 161 4.44 -33.69 -30.04
N GLN A 162 3.27 -34.18 -29.58
CA GLN A 162 2.61 -35.34 -30.18
C GLN A 162 2.25 -35.14 -31.66
N LEU A 163 1.74 -33.96 -32.02
CA LEU A 163 1.41 -33.65 -33.41
C LEU A 163 2.67 -33.63 -34.29
N VAL A 164 3.76 -33.07 -33.77
CA VAL A 164 5.06 -33.05 -34.45
C VAL A 164 5.60 -34.47 -34.61
N GLU A 165 5.57 -35.30 -33.57
CA GLU A 165 6.02 -36.70 -33.64
C GLU A 165 5.22 -37.54 -34.65
N VAL A 166 3.91 -37.30 -34.76
CA VAL A 166 3.03 -37.93 -35.75
C VAL A 166 3.39 -37.45 -37.15
N LEU A 167 3.58 -36.14 -37.33
CA LEU A 167 3.96 -35.55 -38.60
C LEU A 167 5.33 -36.03 -39.08
N ASP A 168 6.31 -36.14 -38.18
CA ASP A 168 7.63 -36.70 -38.46
C ASP A 168 7.55 -38.18 -38.85
N ALA A 169 6.70 -38.97 -38.18
CA ALA A 169 6.48 -40.36 -38.54
C ALA A 169 5.85 -40.50 -39.95
N LEU A 170 4.98 -39.57 -40.34
CA LEU A 170 4.37 -39.50 -41.67
C LEU A 170 5.36 -39.04 -42.73
N ASN A 171 6.12 -37.96 -42.48
CA ASN A 171 7.11 -37.41 -43.42
C ASN A 171 8.34 -38.31 -43.61
N GLY A 172 8.76 -39.04 -42.56
CA GLY A 172 9.91 -39.93 -42.61
C GLY A 172 9.66 -41.28 -43.29
N ALA A 173 8.43 -41.56 -43.71
CA ALA A 173 8.07 -42.77 -44.41
C ALA A 173 8.24 -42.60 -45.93
N LYS A 174 8.98 -43.51 -46.57
CA LYS A 174 9.18 -43.47 -48.03
C LYS A 174 7.93 -43.94 -48.78
N THR A 175 7.04 -44.64 -48.09
CA THR A 175 5.76 -45.13 -48.62
C THR A 175 4.64 -44.93 -47.61
N LEU A 176 3.41 -44.78 -48.10
CA LEU A 176 2.21 -44.67 -47.26
C LEU A 176 2.03 -45.88 -46.32
N GLN A 177 2.45 -47.07 -46.76
CA GLN A 177 2.42 -48.30 -45.97
C GLN A 177 3.38 -48.22 -44.77
N GLU A 178 4.61 -47.77 -45.01
CA GLU A 178 5.63 -47.59 -43.97
C GLU A 178 5.21 -46.54 -42.93
N ALA A 179 4.44 -45.52 -43.33
CA ALA A 179 3.86 -44.54 -42.41
C ALA A 179 2.79 -45.17 -41.50
N ILE A 180 1.90 -45.97 -42.10
CA ILE A 180 0.83 -46.70 -41.41
C ILE A 180 1.37 -47.78 -40.47
N ASP A 181 2.50 -48.40 -40.80
CA ASP A 181 3.10 -49.44 -39.96
C ASP A 181 3.86 -48.86 -38.76
N ARG A 182 4.39 -47.63 -38.89
CA ARG A 182 5.11 -46.92 -37.81
C ARG A 182 4.19 -46.23 -36.79
N LEU A 183 3.02 -45.76 -37.23
CA LEU A 183 2.05 -45.04 -36.39
C LEU A 183 1.53 -45.86 -35.18
N PRO A 184 1.09 -47.13 -35.34
CA PRO A 184 0.60 -47.96 -34.25
C PRO A 184 1.62 -48.14 -33.13
N MET A 185 2.91 -48.25 -33.46
CA MET A 185 3.96 -48.46 -32.46
C MET A 185 4.11 -47.24 -31.54
N ARG A 186 3.93 -46.02 -32.08
CA ARG A 186 3.96 -44.76 -31.32
C ARG A 186 2.63 -44.48 -30.60
N LEU A 187 1.50 -44.77 -31.25
CA LEU A 187 0.15 -44.57 -30.70
C LEU A 187 -0.21 -45.58 -29.60
N LYS A 188 0.24 -46.83 -29.69
CA LYS A 188 -0.01 -47.89 -28.70
C LYS A 188 0.51 -47.51 -27.31
N ARG A 189 1.68 -46.86 -27.24
CA ARG A 189 2.29 -46.45 -25.96
C ARG A 189 1.44 -45.44 -25.19
N ARG A 190 0.61 -44.62 -25.86
CA ARG A 190 -0.08 -43.48 -25.22
C ARG A 190 -1.60 -43.51 -25.30
N PHE A 191 -2.18 -44.01 -26.39
CA PHE A 191 -3.63 -44.05 -26.62
C PHE A 191 -4.23 -45.45 -26.48
N MET A 192 -3.42 -46.47 -26.18
CA MET A 192 -3.85 -47.87 -26.13
C MET A 192 -4.55 -48.34 -27.43
N ILE A 193 -4.22 -47.71 -28.56
CA ILE A 193 -4.77 -48.09 -29.87
C ILE A 193 -3.99 -49.32 -30.34
N GLU A 194 -4.69 -50.44 -30.48
CA GLU A 194 -4.07 -51.73 -30.84
C GLU A 194 -3.94 -51.93 -32.35
N TRP A 195 -4.72 -51.21 -33.16
CA TRP A 195 -4.71 -51.33 -34.62
C TRP A 195 -5.06 -50.01 -35.29
N LEU A 196 -4.48 -49.77 -36.46
CA LEU A 196 -4.82 -48.64 -37.33
C LEU A 196 -5.11 -49.18 -38.74
N GLY A 197 -6.27 -48.88 -39.30
CA GLY A 197 -6.63 -49.27 -40.66
C GLY A 197 -6.74 -48.06 -41.58
N LEU A 198 -6.09 -48.10 -42.74
CA LEU A 198 -6.33 -47.16 -43.83
C LEU A 198 -7.23 -47.83 -44.88
N VAL A 199 -8.30 -47.13 -45.24
CA VAL A 199 -9.13 -47.48 -46.39
C VAL A 199 -8.69 -46.61 -47.57
N GLU A 200 -8.03 -47.20 -48.57
CA GLU A 200 -7.71 -46.54 -49.83
C GLU A 200 -8.84 -46.84 -50.83
N ILE A 201 -9.55 -45.80 -51.29
CA ILE A 201 -10.58 -45.94 -52.33
C ILE A 201 -9.98 -45.39 -53.63
N LYS A 202 -9.69 -46.28 -54.58
CA LYS A 202 -9.15 -45.91 -55.89
C LYS A 202 -9.91 -46.66 -56.98
N ASP A 203 -10.42 -45.93 -57.97
CA ASP A 203 -11.14 -46.48 -59.13
C ASP A 203 -12.31 -47.41 -58.75
N GLY A 204 -13.10 -47.02 -57.74
CA GLY A 204 -14.26 -47.80 -57.25
C GLY A 204 -13.90 -49.10 -56.52
N ARG A 205 -12.61 -49.40 -56.31
CA ARG A 205 -12.15 -50.53 -55.51
C ARG A 205 -11.67 -50.05 -54.14
N MET A 206 -12.23 -50.65 -53.10
CA MET A 206 -11.84 -50.40 -51.72
C MET A 206 -10.68 -51.36 -51.38
N ARG A 207 -9.52 -50.81 -51.00
CA ARG A 207 -8.39 -51.57 -50.46
C ARG A 207 -8.23 -51.21 -48.99
N LEU A 208 -8.46 -52.19 -48.13
CA LEU A 208 -8.17 -52.09 -46.71
C LEU A 208 -6.69 -52.43 -46.49
N ARG A 209 -5.94 -51.50 -45.90
CA ARG A 209 -4.56 -51.71 -45.46
C ARG A 209 -4.53 -51.59 -43.94
N LEU A 210 -4.10 -52.65 -43.25
CA LEU A 210 -4.04 -52.68 -41.79
C LEU A 210 -2.59 -52.50 -41.35
N GLY A 211 -2.34 -51.48 -40.53
CA GLY A 211 -1.11 -51.35 -39.76
C GLY A 211 -1.25 -52.11 -38.44
N ARG A 212 -0.50 -53.20 -38.28
CA ARG A 212 -0.41 -53.94 -37.02
C ARG A 212 0.89 -53.58 -36.29
N PRO A 213 0.84 -53.27 -34.99
CA PRO A 213 2.05 -53.09 -34.20
C PRO A 213 2.75 -54.44 -34.01
N GLY A 214 3.79 -54.71 -34.82
CA GLY A 214 4.73 -55.82 -34.59
C GLY A 214 4.54 -57.07 -35.44
N PHE A 215 4.51 -56.94 -36.76
CA PHE A 215 4.91 -58.05 -37.64
C PHE A 215 6.13 -57.61 -38.45
N GLU A 216 7.31 -57.93 -37.95
CA GLU A 216 8.47 -58.12 -38.81
C GLU A 216 8.17 -59.35 -39.67
N GLY A 217 8.11 -59.14 -40.98
CA GLY A 217 8.09 -60.16 -42.01
C GLY A 217 9.04 -59.73 -43.11
#